data_AF-A0AA46W5H6-F1
#
_entry.id   AF-A0AA46W5H6-F1
#
_cell.length_a   1.000
_cell.length_b   1.000
_cell.length_c   1.000
_cell.angle_alpha   90.00
_cell.angle_beta   90.00
_cell.angle_gamma   90.00
#
_symmetry.space_group_name_H-M   'P 1'
#
loop_
_entity.id
_entity.type
_entity.pdbx_description
1 polymer ?
#
loop_
_entity_poly.entity_id
_entity_poly.type
_entity_poly.pdbx_seq_one_letter_code
_entity_poly.pdbx_strand_id
1 'polypeptide(L)'
;MLNILIKEKSYSGKLILKNIQLSIPQNGLYGVVGKNGAGKTTFFKCLYSLTPFKGEVSYQQQPLMPQQIGFLPTEPYLYEHLTVEEFYKFYSLLLDIKPQNTMPFEVNKTLLIKELSTGMRKKSVFQCRITKALHPLHI
;
A
#
# COMPACT_ATOMS: atom_id res chain seq x y z
N MET A 1 8.52 -15.69 5.84
CA MET A 1 8.58 -14.98 7.14
C MET A 1 8.96 -13.52 6.91
N LEU A 2 8.15 -12.59 7.40
CA LEU A 2 8.42 -11.15 7.40
C LEU A 2 9.02 -10.75 8.76
N ASN A 3 10.21 -10.16 8.76
CA ASN A 3 10.85 -9.63 9.96
C ASN A 3 10.90 -8.12 9.88
N ILE A 4 10.57 -7.47 10.99
CA ILE A 4 10.48 -6.02 11.10
C ILE A 4 11.27 -5.61 12.34
N LEU A 5 12.33 -4.85 12.12
CA LEU A 5 13.11 -4.20 13.15
C LEU A 5 13.05 -2.69 12.92
N ILE A 6 12.39 -1.94 13.79
CA ILE A 6 12.44 -0.48 13.82
C ILE A 6 13.00 -0.07 15.17
N LYS A 7 14.30 0.26 15.21
CA LYS A 7 14.99 0.75 16.42
C LYS A 7 14.42 2.10 16.83
N GLU A 8 14.28 3.01 15.87
CA GLU A 8 13.81 4.38 16.12
C GLU A 8 13.19 5.00 14.87
N LYS A 9 12.07 5.70 15.03
CA LYS A 9 11.55 6.65 14.06
C LYS A 9 11.09 7.92 14.75
N SER A 10 11.65 9.05 14.32
CA SER A 10 11.35 10.39 14.82
C SER A 10 10.95 11.33 13.68
N TYR A 11 10.12 12.32 13.98
CA TYR A 11 9.84 13.48 13.11
C TYR A 11 10.10 14.75 13.90
N SER A 12 10.93 15.65 13.37
CA SER A 12 11.26 16.94 14.01
C SER A 12 11.61 16.81 15.50
N GLY A 13 12.43 15.82 15.84
CA GLY A 13 12.85 15.53 17.23
C GLY A 13 11.82 14.76 18.08
N LYS A 14 10.57 14.62 17.64
CA LYS A 14 9.55 13.81 18.34
C LYS A 14 9.69 12.34 17.99
N LEU A 15 9.98 11.52 18.98
CA LEU A 15 10.00 10.06 18.85
C LEU A 15 8.59 9.50 18.64
N ILE A 16 8.40 8.75 17.56
CA ILE A 16 7.09 8.16 17.19
C ILE A 16 7.09 6.65 17.34
N LEU A 17 8.15 5.97 16.88
CA LEU A 17 8.32 4.52 17.04
C LEU A 17 9.66 4.24 17.74
N LYS A 18 9.65 3.32 18.69
CA LYS A 18 10.83 2.89 19.42
C LYS A 18 10.81 1.38 19.60
N ASN A 19 11.92 0.73 19.25
CA ASN A 19 12.17 -0.69 19.51
C ASN A 19 11.02 -1.63 19.10
N ILE A 20 10.51 -1.48 17.87
CA ILE A 20 9.56 -2.45 17.30
C ILE A 20 10.35 -3.63 16.74
N GLN A 21 10.06 -4.82 17.25
CA GLN A 21 10.64 -6.09 16.79
C GLN A 21 9.51 -7.09 16.59
N LEU A 22 9.23 -7.46 15.34
CA LEU A 22 8.14 -8.35 14.99
C LEU A 22 8.61 -9.37 13.96
N SER A 23 8.21 -10.63 14.14
CA SER A 23 8.40 -11.69 13.16
C SER A 23 7.05 -12.32 12.85
N ILE A 24 6.65 -12.26 11.58
CA ILE A 24 5.39 -12.78 11.06
C ILE A 24 5.70 -14.06 10.25
N PRO A 25 5.43 -15.25 10.80
CA PRO A 25 5.95 -16.51 10.26
C PRO A 25 5.21 -17.01 9.02
N GLN A 26 3.90 -16.80 8.92
CA GLN A 26 3.05 -17.34 7.87
C GLN A 26 2.36 -16.25 7.05
N ASN A 27 1.96 -16.60 5.82
CA ASN A 27 1.06 -15.77 5.04
C ASN A 27 -0.30 -15.75 5.76
N GLY A 28 -0.84 -14.56 6.00
CA GLY A 28 -2.08 -14.41 6.75
C GLY A 28 -2.56 -12.97 6.79
N LEU A 29 -3.75 -12.78 7.35
CA LEU A 29 -4.33 -11.46 7.58
C LEU A 29 -3.96 -10.98 8.99
N TYR A 30 -3.22 -9.87 9.05
CA TYR A 30 -2.78 -9.27 10.31
C TYR A 30 -3.33 -7.86 10.46
N GLY A 31 -3.85 -7.56 11.66
CA GLY A 31 -4.36 -6.23 12.02
C GLY A 31 -3.43 -5.51 12.98
N VAL A 32 -3.08 -4.26 12.69
CA VAL A 32 -2.38 -3.38 13.63
C VAL A 32 -3.40 -2.49 14.33
N VAL A 33 -3.57 -2.67 15.64
CA VAL A 33 -4.56 -1.95 16.45
C VAL A 33 -3.86 -1.01 17.44
N GLY A 34 -4.49 0.12 17.73
CA GLY A 34 -3.99 1.09 18.71
C GLY A 34 -4.74 2.41 18.64
N LYS A 35 -4.56 3.27 19.65
CA LYS A 35 -5.20 4.60 19.71
C LYS A 35 -4.80 5.50 18.53
N ASN A 36 -5.59 6.54 18.27
CA ASN A 36 -5.22 7.58 17.32
C ASN A 36 -3.92 8.25 17.77
N GLY A 37 -3.01 8.51 16.83
CA GLY A 37 -1.68 9.04 17.15
C GLY A 37 -0.64 8.03 17.65
N ALA A 38 -1.00 6.75 17.86
CA ALA A 38 -0.07 5.71 18.34
C ALA A 38 1.04 5.31 17.32
N GLY A 39 1.11 5.96 16.15
CA GLY A 39 2.15 5.70 15.16
C GLY A 39 1.82 4.66 14.10
N LYS A 40 0.59 4.12 14.02
CA LYS A 40 0.18 3.10 13.03
C LYS A 40 0.50 3.50 11.57
N THR A 41 0.12 4.70 11.17
CA THR A 41 0.42 5.21 9.81
C THR A 41 1.93 5.37 9.60
N THR A 42 2.67 5.81 10.63
CA THR A 42 4.14 5.91 10.58
C THR A 42 4.78 4.54 10.43
N PHE A 43 4.27 3.53 11.13
CA PHE A 43 4.72 2.14 11.03
C PHE A 43 4.60 1.62 9.60
N PHE A 44 3.42 1.73 8.99
CA PHE A 44 3.24 1.30 7.60
C PHE A 44 4.09 2.11 6.60
N LYS A 45 4.29 3.41 6.84
CA LYS A 45 5.21 4.22 6.03
C LYS A 45 6.66 3.74 6.12
N CYS A 46 7.11 3.25 7.29
CA CYS A 46 8.44 2.65 7.43
C CYS A 46 8.52 1.33 6.66
N LEU A 47 7.52 0.45 6.77
CA LEU A 47 7.48 -0.82 6.04
C LEU A 47 7.53 -0.64 4.53
N TYR A 48 6.86 0.37 3.99
CA TYR A 48 6.87 0.70 2.57
C TYR A 48 8.06 1.60 2.15
N SER A 49 9.01 1.86 3.06
CA SER A 49 10.16 2.75 2.85
C SER A 49 9.80 4.18 2.36
N LEU A 50 8.62 4.70 2.74
CA LEU A 50 8.20 6.09 2.44
C LEU A 50 8.81 7.14 3.38
N THR A 51 9.53 6.70 4.41
CA THR A 51 10.16 7.58 5.38
C THR A 51 11.40 6.90 5.94
N PRO A 52 12.51 7.63 6.15
CA PRO A 52 13.71 7.05 6.73
C PRO A 52 13.45 6.67 8.20
N PHE A 53 13.97 5.52 8.61
CA PHE A 53 13.94 5.02 9.98
C PHE A 53 15.24 4.26 10.29
N LYS A 54 15.57 4.08 11.57
CA LYS A 54 16.71 3.24 11.98
C LYS A 54 16.21 1.81 12.16
N GLY A 55 16.70 0.87 11.38
CA GLY A 55 16.25 -0.52 11.44
C GLY A 55 16.34 -1.23 10.10
N GLU A 56 15.65 -2.37 10.00
CA GLU A 56 15.61 -3.21 8.80
C GLU A 56 14.26 -3.92 8.69
N VAL A 57 13.78 -4.12 7.46
CA VAL A 57 12.61 -4.95 7.15
C VAL A 57 13.05 -5.98 6.12
N SER A 58 12.83 -7.25 6.41
CA SER A 58 13.22 -8.36 5.53
C SER A 58 12.09 -9.35 5.34
N TYR A 59 11.99 -9.92 4.14
CA TYR A 59 11.07 -11.00 3.82
C TYR A 59 11.88 -12.19 3.32
N GLN A 60 11.67 -13.35 3.93
CA GLN A 60 12.43 -14.58 3.61
C GLN A 60 13.96 -14.35 3.69
N GLN A 61 14.40 -13.65 4.74
CA GLN A 61 15.82 -13.31 4.99
C GLN A 61 16.47 -12.38 3.95
N GLN A 62 15.70 -11.84 3.00
CA GLN A 62 16.17 -10.84 2.04
C GLN A 62 15.61 -9.46 2.41
N PRO A 63 16.36 -8.37 2.21
CA PRO A 63 15.84 -7.01 2.37
C PRO A 63 14.55 -6.82 1.56
N LEU A 64 13.50 -6.33 2.20
CA LEU A 64 12.21 -6.16 1.55
C LEU A 64 12.20 -4.86 0.75
N MET A 65 12.10 -4.97 -0.57
CA MET A 65 12.09 -3.82 -1.47
C MET A 65 10.66 -3.27 -1.66
N PRO A 66 10.46 -1.95 -1.77
CA PRO A 66 9.12 -1.35 -1.92
C PRO A 66 8.32 -1.90 -3.11
N GLN A 67 8.99 -2.33 -4.19
CA GLN A 67 8.36 -2.91 -5.38
C GLN A 67 7.64 -4.23 -5.08
N GLN A 68 8.07 -4.94 -4.03
CA GLN A 68 7.49 -6.21 -3.59
C GLN A 68 6.26 -6.02 -2.67
N ILE A 69 5.91 -4.77 -2.34
CA ILE A 69 4.83 -4.45 -1.40
C ILE A 69 3.69 -3.73 -2.13
N GLY A 70 2.46 -4.21 -1.93
CA GLY A 70 1.26 -3.43 -2.24
C GLY A 70 0.93 -2.47 -1.11
N PHE A 71 0.93 -1.16 -1.36
CA PHE A 71 0.59 -0.14 -0.36
C PHE A 71 -0.62 0.69 -0.81
N LEU A 72 -1.64 0.73 0.05
CA LEU A 72 -2.80 1.60 -0.08
C LEU A 72 -2.82 2.57 1.11
N PRO A 73 -2.50 3.85 0.92
CA PRO A 73 -2.60 4.83 1.99
C PRO A 73 -4.05 5.08 2.40
N THR A 74 -4.26 5.60 3.61
CA THR A 74 -5.58 5.98 4.12
C THR A 74 -6.33 6.91 3.16
N GLU A 75 -5.60 7.84 2.55
CA GLU A 75 -6.07 8.77 1.54
C GLU A 75 -5.19 8.60 0.29
N PRO A 76 -5.69 7.90 -0.74
CA PRO A 76 -4.96 7.78 -1.99
C PRO A 76 -5.09 9.05 -2.82
N TYR A 77 -3.96 9.53 -3.35
CA TYR A 77 -3.97 10.58 -4.37
C TYR A 77 -4.48 10.00 -5.68
N LEU A 78 -5.54 10.61 -6.19
CA LEU A 78 -6.30 10.16 -7.35
C LEU A 78 -6.37 11.28 -8.38
N TYR A 79 -6.30 10.92 -9.66
CA TYR A 79 -6.58 11.86 -10.75
C TYR A 79 -8.10 12.04 -10.86
N GLU A 80 -8.59 13.03 -10.12
CA GLU A 80 -10.02 13.27 -9.89
C GLU A 80 -10.85 13.56 -11.16
N HIS A 81 -10.18 14.01 -12.20
CA HIS A 81 -10.79 14.41 -13.48
C HIS A 81 -10.73 13.32 -14.55
N LEU A 82 -10.16 12.16 -14.26
CA LEU A 82 -10.27 11.00 -15.13
C LEU A 82 -11.58 10.27 -14.86
N THR A 83 -12.16 9.71 -15.91
CA THR A 83 -13.15 8.64 -15.76
C THR A 83 -12.50 7.42 -15.10
N VAL A 84 -13.32 6.57 -14.49
CA VAL A 84 -12.84 5.31 -13.90
C VAL A 84 -12.16 4.42 -14.95
N GLU A 85 -12.66 4.39 -16.18
CA GLU A 85 -12.03 3.67 -17.29
C GLU A 85 -10.64 4.22 -17.65
N GLU A 86 -10.52 5.54 -17.84
CA GLU A 86 -9.24 6.19 -18.12
C GLU A 86 -8.25 5.99 -16.97
N PHE A 87 -8.73 6.06 -15.73
CA PHE A 87 -7.94 5.80 -14.54
C PHE A 87 -7.37 4.37 -14.54
N TYR A 88 -8.19 3.37 -14.85
CA TYR A 88 -7.72 1.98 -14.94
C TYR A 88 -6.73 1.77 -16.09
N LYS A 89 -6.98 2.37 -17.26
CA LYS A 89 -6.06 2.33 -18.41
C LYS A 89 -4.73 3.01 -18.09
N PHE A 90 -4.77 4.16 -17.42
CA PHE A 90 -3.57 4.86 -16.94
C PHE A 90 -2.77 3.97 -15.98
N TYR A 91 -3.43 3.37 -14.99
CA TYR A 91 -2.76 2.52 -14.00
C TYR A 91 -2.22 1.23 -14.61
N SER A 92 -2.90 0.62 -15.59
CA SER A 92 -2.40 -0.57 -16.28
C SER A 92 -1.11 -0.27 -17.05
N LEU A 93 -1.06 0.88 -17.73
CA LEU A 93 0.16 1.34 -18.42
C LEU A 93 1.29 1.68 -17.45
N LEU A 94 0.98 2.40 -16.36
CA LEU A 94 1.96 2.81 -15.35
C LEU A 94 2.63 1.61 -14.65
N LEU A 95 1.88 0.53 -14.45
CA LEU A 95 2.34 -0.64 -13.70
C LEU A 95 2.76 -1.81 -14.60
N ASP A 96 2.72 -1.64 -15.93
CA ASP A 96 2.96 -2.68 -16.93
C ASP A 96 2.10 -3.95 -16.70
N ILE A 97 0.80 -3.75 -16.48
CA ILE A 97 -0.14 -4.83 -16.22
C ILE A 97 -1.09 -4.97 -17.40
N LYS A 98 -1.30 -6.21 -17.86
CA LYS A 98 -2.32 -6.50 -18.87
C LYS A 98 -3.72 -6.22 -18.30
N PRO A 99 -4.63 -5.60 -19.08
CA PRO A 99 -6.00 -5.40 -18.63
C PRO A 99 -6.64 -6.75 -18.25
N GLN A 100 -7.15 -6.84 -17.02
CA GLN A 100 -7.83 -8.03 -16.52
C GLN A 100 -9.33 -7.96 -16.80
N ASN A 101 -9.92 -9.09 -17.20
CA ASN A 101 -11.36 -9.20 -17.45
C ASN A 101 -12.19 -9.24 -16.16
N THR A 102 -11.58 -9.58 -15.02
CA THR A 102 -12.28 -9.69 -13.73
C THR A 102 -11.67 -8.75 -12.70
N MET A 103 -12.46 -7.77 -12.27
CA MET A 103 -12.13 -6.87 -11.18
C MET A 103 -12.98 -7.24 -9.96
N PRO A 104 -12.42 -7.24 -8.73
CA PRO A 104 -13.14 -7.67 -7.54
C PRO A 104 -14.25 -6.71 -7.09
N PHE A 105 -14.33 -5.51 -7.67
CA PHE A 105 -15.36 -4.53 -7.36
C PHE A 105 -16.01 -4.03 -8.65
N GLU A 106 -17.33 -3.95 -8.61
CA GLU A 106 -18.11 -3.26 -9.64
C GLU A 106 -18.05 -1.75 -9.38
N VAL A 107 -17.41 -1.02 -10.28
CA VAL A 107 -17.35 0.44 -10.26
C VAL A 107 -17.82 0.95 -11.61
N ASN A 108 -18.71 1.95 -11.61
CA ASN A 108 -19.18 2.56 -12.85
C ASN A 108 -18.00 3.23 -13.57
N LYS A 109 -17.71 2.74 -14.78
CA LYS A 109 -16.56 3.12 -15.59
C LYS A 109 -16.66 4.51 -16.22
N THR A 110 -17.88 5.03 -16.40
CA THR A 110 -18.13 6.31 -17.08
C THR A 110 -18.08 7.52 -16.15
N LEU A 111 -18.19 7.32 -14.83
CA LEU A 111 -18.11 8.39 -13.84
C LEU A 111 -16.68 8.88 -13.70
N LEU A 112 -16.54 10.17 -13.36
CA LEU A 112 -15.27 10.74 -12.93
C LEU A 112 -14.92 10.23 -11.53
N ILE A 113 -13.61 10.11 -11.25
CA ILE A 113 -13.14 9.66 -9.95
C ILE A 113 -13.65 10.55 -8.79
N LYS A 114 -13.82 11.86 -9.02
CA LYS A 114 -14.40 12.78 -8.02
C LYS A 114 -15.88 12.54 -7.70
N GLU A 115 -16.62 11.92 -8.62
CA GLU A 115 -18.06 11.66 -8.48
C GLU A 115 -18.34 10.39 -7.67
N LEU A 116 -17.32 9.56 -7.48
CA LEU A 116 -17.41 8.36 -6.66
C LEU A 116 -17.46 8.69 -5.17
N SER A 117 -18.23 7.90 -4.42
CA SER A 117 -18.17 7.94 -2.95
C SER A 117 -16.77 7.60 -2.44
N THR A 118 -16.41 8.07 -1.24
CA THR A 118 -15.10 7.78 -0.61
C THR A 118 -14.78 6.28 -0.60
N GLY A 119 -15.79 5.43 -0.40
CA GLY A 119 -15.63 3.98 -0.44
C GLY A 119 -15.31 3.46 -1.85
N MET A 120 -16.01 3.95 -2.87
CA MET A 120 -15.76 3.55 -4.26
C MET A 120 -14.42 4.05 -4.78
N ARG A 121 -14.02 5.28 -4.43
CA ARG A 121 -12.68 5.81 -4.70
C ARG A 121 -11.59 4.89 -4.16
N LYS A 122 -11.75 4.41 -2.91
CA LYS A 122 -10.80 3.46 -2.29
C LYS A 122 -10.82 2.11 -3.00
N LYS A 123 -11.99 1.58 -3.37
CA LYS A 123 -12.11 0.32 -4.12
C LYS A 123 -11.41 0.39 -5.47
N SER A 124 -11.58 1.48 -6.23
CA SER A 124 -10.91 1.71 -7.52
C SER A 124 -9.38 1.66 -7.41
N VAL A 125 -8.79 2.26 -6.38
CA VAL A 125 -7.33 2.17 -6.18
C VAL A 125 -6.91 0.77 -5.73
N PHE A 126 -7.67 0.19 -4.82
CA PHE A 126 -7.37 -1.12 -4.24
C PHE A 126 -7.32 -2.21 -5.32
N GLN A 127 -8.27 -2.22 -6.26
CA GLN A 127 -8.23 -3.18 -7.37
C GLN A 127 -6.98 -3.03 -8.23
N CYS A 128 -6.57 -1.80 -8.60
CA CYS A 128 -5.36 -1.59 -9.40
C CYS A 128 -4.10 -2.13 -8.70
N ARG A 129 -4.05 -2.00 -7.37
CA ARG A 129 -2.94 -2.50 -6.55
C ARG A 129 -2.94 -4.02 -6.42
N ILE A 130 -4.11 -4.63 -6.27
CA ILE A 130 -4.25 -6.10 -6.24
C ILE A 130 -3.85 -6.71 -7.58
N THR A 131 -4.32 -6.13 -8.69
CA THR A 131 -4.00 -6.62 -10.04
C THR A 131 -2.49 -6.67 -10.27
N LYS A 132 -1.71 -5.72 -9.73
CA LYS A 132 -0.24 -5.79 -9.72
C LYS A 132 0.31 -6.96 -8.90
N ALA A 133 -0.22 -7.18 -7.70
CA ALA A 133 0.25 -8.25 -6.83
C ALA A 133 -0.01 -9.66 -7.42
N LEU A 134 -1.05 -9.80 -8.24
CA LEU A 134 -1.38 -11.04 -8.97
C LEU A 134 -0.51 -11.27 -10.22
N HIS A 135 0.23 -10.26 -10.68
CA HIS A 135 1.20 -10.34 -11.76
C HIS A 135 2.58 -9.87 -11.25
N PRO A 136 3.28 -10.68 -10.44
CA PRO A 136 4.63 -10.33 -10.04
C PRO A 136 5.49 -10.10 -11.29
N LEU A 137 6.26 -9.01 -11.27
CA LEU A 137 7.23 -8.68 -12.30
C LEU A 137 8.05 -9.94 -12.62
N HIS A 138 8.10 -10.32 -13.90
CA HIS A 138 9.14 -11.22 -14.39
C HIS A 138 10.45 -10.43 -14.29
N ILE A 139 11.14 -10.56 -13.16
CA ILE A 139 12.54 -10.14 -13.00
C ILE A 139 13.41 -11.26 -13.53
#